data_AF-A0A7X2D0K9-F1
#
_entry.id   AF-A0A7X2D0K9-F1
#
_cell.length_a   1.000
_cell.length_b   1.000
_cell.length_c   1.000
_cell.angle_alpha   90.00
_cell.angle_beta   90.00
_cell.angle_gamma   90.00
#
_symmetry.space_group_name_H-M   'P 1'
#
loop_
_entity.id
_entity.type
_entity.pdbx_description
1 polymer ?
#
loop_
_entity_poly.entity_id
_entity_poly.type
_entity_poly.pdbx_seq_one_letter_code
_entity_poly.pdbx_strand_id
1 'polypeptide(L)'
;MRITKKPDVRKQELIDLAKEMFLKNGYEKVSVREIVNASESMGSPGLFYYYFKSKKAIYEAVIDQMVDQEIEERRTIYEDNKAEPLQALMKLLHVIHNDSFEYQKFRLEKENRTLLEQVSKKLIVAEEDILNELITDMLKEEIISSNPLINLKSVKYITAFLIYGSNGILVGLNPDDDREEANQHIRLLIQELLGIKIE
;
A
#
# COMPACT_ATOMS: atom_id res chain seq x y z
N MET A 1 7.67 38.38 -8.42
CA MET A 1 8.95 37.71 -8.76
C MET A 1 8.64 36.27 -9.12
N ARG A 2 9.03 35.78 -10.30
CA ARG A 2 8.80 34.37 -10.70
C ARG A 2 9.87 33.50 -10.04
N ILE A 3 9.51 32.77 -8.99
CA ILE A 3 10.41 31.85 -8.31
C ILE A 3 10.65 30.66 -9.25
N THR A 4 11.88 30.53 -9.75
CA THR A 4 12.26 29.43 -10.62
C THR A 4 12.65 28.23 -9.75
N LYS A 5 11.68 27.38 -9.40
CA LYS A 5 11.96 26.11 -8.70
C LYS A 5 12.82 25.17 -9.57
N LYS A 6 13.52 24.20 -8.97
CA LYS A 6 14.27 23.16 -9.71
C LYS A 6 13.30 22.27 -10.52
N PRO A 7 13.75 21.63 -11.63
CA PRO A 7 12.89 20.81 -12.47
C PRO A 7 12.10 19.72 -11.72
N ASP A 8 12.74 19.03 -10.78
CA ASP A 8 12.10 17.95 -10.01
C ASP A 8 11.03 18.47 -9.06
N VAL A 9 11.24 19.65 -8.47
CA VAL A 9 10.26 20.28 -7.56
C VAL A 9 8.98 20.66 -8.33
N ARG A 10 9.11 21.12 -9.58
CA ARG A 10 7.93 21.41 -10.42
C ARG A 10 7.19 20.14 -10.81
N LYS A 11 7.93 19.09 -11.17
CA LYS A 11 7.35 17.79 -11.50
C LYS A 11 6.55 17.27 -10.31
N GLN A 12 7.12 17.31 -9.10
CA GLN A 12 6.45 16.86 -7.89
C GLN A 12 5.21 17.69 -7.57
N GLU A 13 5.31 19.03 -7.65
CA GLU A 13 4.16 19.94 -7.44
C GLU A 13 2.98 19.60 -8.39
N LEU A 14 3.27 19.29 -9.66
CA LEU A 14 2.24 18.84 -10.61
C LEU A 14 1.59 17.53 -10.17
N ILE A 15 2.37 16.55 -9.70
CA ILE A 15 1.83 15.26 -9.25
C ILE A 15 0.96 15.45 -8.01
N ASP A 16 1.40 16.25 -7.04
CA ASP A 16 0.64 16.51 -5.81
C ASP A 16 -0.70 17.19 -6.10
N LEU A 17 -0.70 18.21 -6.95
CA LEU A 17 -1.94 18.87 -7.40
C LEU A 17 -2.86 17.92 -8.16
N ALA A 18 -2.28 17.12 -9.08
CA ALA A 18 -3.06 16.14 -9.83
C ALA A 18 -3.67 15.08 -8.91
N LYS A 19 -2.94 14.62 -7.88
CA LYS A 19 -3.41 13.68 -6.86
C LYS A 19 -4.66 14.22 -6.17
N GLU A 20 -4.58 15.44 -5.62
CA GLU A 20 -5.72 16.07 -4.94
C GLU A 20 -6.93 16.21 -5.87
N MET A 21 -6.71 16.66 -7.10
CA MET A 21 -7.78 16.88 -8.06
C MET A 21 -8.42 15.57 -8.52
N PHE A 22 -7.63 14.51 -8.76
CA PHE A 22 -8.15 13.21 -9.16
C PHE A 22 -8.90 12.52 -8.02
N LEU A 23 -8.44 12.64 -6.76
CA LEU A 23 -9.15 12.13 -5.58
C LEU A 23 -10.41 12.94 -5.23
N LYS A 24 -10.50 14.19 -5.68
CA LYS A 24 -11.68 15.03 -5.39
C LYS A 24 -12.75 14.96 -6.47
N ASN A 25 -12.34 14.94 -7.74
CA ASN A 25 -13.26 15.12 -8.87
C ASN A 25 -13.29 13.91 -9.82
N GLY A 26 -12.43 12.92 -9.58
CA GLY A 26 -12.24 11.77 -10.46
C GLY A 26 -11.39 12.07 -11.69
N TYR A 27 -10.74 11.03 -12.22
CA TYR A 27 -9.84 11.14 -13.36
C TYR A 27 -10.50 11.80 -14.57
N GLU A 28 -11.71 11.37 -14.97
CA GLU A 28 -12.34 11.84 -16.21
C GLU A 28 -12.65 13.34 -16.21
N LYS A 29 -13.04 13.91 -15.06
CA LYS A 29 -13.49 15.31 -14.98
C LYS A 29 -12.35 16.33 -14.91
N VAL A 30 -11.13 15.91 -14.59
CA VAL A 30 -9.96 16.79 -14.45
C VAL A 30 -9.22 16.94 -15.77
N SER A 31 -8.99 18.16 -16.25
CA SER A 31 -8.18 18.44 -17.43
C SER A 31 -6.74 18.82 -17.08
N VAL A 32 -5.81 18.60 -18.02
CA VAL A 32 -4.41 19.06 -17.89
C VAL A 32 -4.34 20.56 -17.66
N ARG A 33 -5.23 21.33 -18.30
CA ARG A 33 -5.28 22.78 -18.16
C ARG A 33 -5.64 23.20 -16.74
N GLU A 34 -6.59 22.53 -16.10
CA GLU A 34 -6.97 22.82 -14.71
C GLU A 34 -5.81 22.50 -13.75
N ILE A 35 -5.11 21.37 -13.93
CA ILE A 35 -3.92 21.03 -13.13
C ILE A 35 -2.83 22.10 -13.28
N VAL A 36 -2.53 22.51 -14.51
CA VAL A 36 -1.53 23.55 -14.78
C VAL A 36 -1.94 24.89 -14.16
N ASN A 37 -3.21 25.28 -14.28
CA ASN A 37 -3.70 26.54 -13.73
C ASN A 37 -3.69 26.56 -12.20
N ALA A 38 -3.79 25.41 -11.54
CA ALA A 38 -3.67 25.28 -10.09
C ALA A 38 -2.21 25.38 -9.61
N SER A 39 -1.22 25.21 -10.50
CA SER A 39 0.19 25.31 -10.14
C SER A 39 0.70 26.74 -10.21
N GLU A 40 1.28 27.21 -9.11
CA GLU A 40 1.92 28.52 -9.03
C GLU A 40 3.25 28.59 -9.79
N SER A 41 3.91 27.43 -9.97
CA SER A 41 5.21 27.34 -10.63
C SER A 41 5.14 27.15 -12.14
N MET A 42 3.95 26.82 -12.66
CA MET A 42 3.71 26.57 -14.07
C MET A 42 3.38 27.85 -14.82
N GLY A 43 4.40 28.40 -15.49
CA GLY A 43 4.25 29.64 -16.26
C GLY A 43 3.48 29.50 -17.59
N SER A 44 3.25 28.28 -18.09
CA SER A 44 2.43 28.03 -19.29
C SER A 44 2.01 26.56 -19.41
N PRO A 45 0.88 26.25 -20.10
CA PRO A 45 0.49 24.87 -20.42
C PRO A 45 1.51 24.09 -21.25
N GLY A 46 2.32 24.76 -22.08
CA GLY A 46 3.36 24.11 -22.88
C GLY A 46 4.44 23.44 -22.04
N LEU A 47 4.74 23.98 -20.85
CA LEU A 47 5.73 23.42 -19.94
C LEU A 47 5.28 22.09 -19.33
N PHE A 48 3.97 21.82 -19.27
CA PHE A 48 3.47 20.54 -18.77
C PHE A 48 4.02 19.37 -19.58
N TYR A 49 4.04 19.52 -20.90
CA TYR A 49 4.48 18.48 -21.83
C TYR A 49 5.99 18.22 -21.81
N TYR A 50 6.77 19.08 -21.16
CA TYR A 50 8.17 18.78 -20.82
C TYR A 50 8.26 17.68 -19.73
N TYR A 51 7.33 17.67 -18.78
CA TYR A 51 7.32 16.72 -17.66
C TYR A 51 6.46 15.47 -17.94
N PHE A 52 5.29 15.66 -18.54
CA PHE A 52 4.33 14.59 -18.77
C PHE A 52 3.81 14.60 -20.20
N LYS A 53 3.99 13.49 -20.90
CA LYS A 53 3.56 13.35 -22.30
C LYS A 53 2.03 13.39 -22.47
N SER A 54 1.27 13.11 -21.41
CA SER A 54 -0.19 13.07 -21.45
C SER A 54 -0.81 13.18 -20.04
N LYS A 55 -2.13 13.36 -19.98
CA LYS A 55 -2.93 13.22 -18.74
C LYS A 55 -2.77 11.83 -18.12
N LYS A 56 -2.66 10.79 -18.95
CA LYS A 56 -2.42 9.42 -18.48
C LYS A 56 -1.06 9.28 -17.79
N ALA A 57 -0.01 9.93 -18.33
CA ALA A 57 1.33 9.83 -17.77
C ALA A 57 1.42 10.46 -16.36
N ILE A 58 0.76 11.61 -16.12
CA ILE A 58 0.70 12.18 -14.77
C ILE A 58 -0.20 11.36 -13.84
N TYR A 59 -1.26 10.74 -14.37
CA TYR A 59 -2.11 9.85 -13.60
C TYR A 59 -1.39 8.57 -13.15
N GLU A 60 -0.59 7.95 -14.01
CA GLU A 60 0.28 6.83 -13.67
C GLU A 60 1.30 7.25 -12.59
N ALA A 61 1.89 8.45 -12.71
CA ALA A 61 2.81 8.98 -11.70
C ALA A 61 2.14 9.26 -10.35
N VAL A 62 0.87 9.70 -10.33
CA VAL A 62 0.08 9.84 -9.09
C VAL A 62 -0.11 8.47 -8.43
N ILE A 63 -0.47 7.44 -9.21
CA ILE A 63 -0.61 6.08 -8.69
C ILE A 63 0.72 5.60 -8.10
N ASP A 64 1.82 5.77 -8.83
CA ASP A 64 3.15 5.36 -8.35
C ASP A 64 3.52 6.07 -7.05
N GLN A 65 3.33 7.39 -6.97
CA GLN A 65 3.59 8.14 -5.73
C GLN A 65 2.75 7.64 -4.55
N MET A 66 1.47 7.34 -4.77
CA MET A 66 0.61 6.82 -3.70
C MET A 66 1.09 5.44 -3.23
N VAL A 67 1.46 4.56 -4.17
CA VAL A 67 2.00 3.23 -3.83
C VAL A 67 3.33 3.36 -3.08
N ASP A 68 4.25 4.19 -3.58
CA ASP A 68 5.56 4.39 -2.97
C ASP A 68 5.44 4.93 -1.53
N GLN A 69 4.50 5.84 -1.27
CA GLN A 69 4.26 6.37 0.07
C GLN A 69 3.82 5.27 1.05
N GLU A 70 2.81 4.48 0.69
CA GLU A 70 2.30 3.37 1.52
C GLU A 70 3.38 2.30 1.75
N ILE A 71 4.17 1.99 0.73
CA ILE A 71 5.27 1.03 0.81
C ILE A 71 6.40 1.51 1.70
N GLU A 72 6.72 2.80 1.67
CA GLU A 72 7.73 3.38 2.58
C GLU A 72 7.27 3.34 4.04
N GLU A 73 5.99 3.61 4.30
CA GLU A 73 5.39 3.49 5.64
C GLU A 73 5.49 2.05 6.16
N ARG A 74 5.20 1.06 5.31
CA ARG A 74 5.31 -0.38 5.65
C ARG A 74 6.76 -0.82 5.82
N ARG A 75 7.67 -0.33 4.98
CA ARG A 75 9.11 -0.58 5.13
C ARG A 75 9.62 -0.04 6.46
N THR A 76 9.19 1.16 6.84
CA THR A 76 9.49 1.75 8.15
C THR A 76 8.98 0.86 9.28
N ILE A 77 7.75 0.34 9.20
CA ILE A 77 7.21 -0.60 10.19
C ILE A 77 8.10 -1.85 10.30
N TYR A 78 8.52 -2.43 9.17
CA TYR A 78 9.40 -3.60 9.19
C TYR A 78 10.76 -3.28 9.84
N GLU A 79 11.44 -2.22 9.40
CA GLU A 79 12.78 -1.87 9.90
C GLU A 79 12.77 -1.46 11.39
N ASP A 80 11.78 -0.68 11.83
CA ASP A 80 11.66 -0.25 13.23
C ASP A 80 11.37 -1.42 14.19
N ASN A 81 10.83 -2.53 13.68
CA ASN A 81 10.43 -3.70 14.48
C ASN A 81 11.28 -4.93 14.15
N LYS A 82 12.45 -4.74 13.52
CA LYS A 82 13.33 -5.85 13.08
C LYS A 82 13.80 -6.74 14.23
N ALA A 83 13.92 -6.19 15.44
CA ALA A 83 14.26 -6.94 16.64
C ALA A 83 13.13 -7.85 17.16
N GLU A 84 11.88 -7.60 16.74
CA GLU A 84 10.68 -8.32 17.16
C GLU A 84 9.88 -8.78 15.91
N PRO A 85 10.35 -9.75 15.11
CA PRO A 85 9.80 -10.03 13.78
C PRO A 85 8.32 -10.45 13.77
N LEU A 86 7.84 -11.14 14.82
CA LEU A 86 6.41 -11.43 14.95
C LEU A 86 5.59 -10.16 15.14
N GLN A 87 6.09 -9.20 15.92
CA GLN A 87 5.42 -7.90 16.08
C GLN A 87 5.42 -7.12 14.76
N ALA A 88 6.52 -7.13 14.01
CA ALA A 88 6.59 -6.55 12.67
C ALA A 88 5.53 -7.17 11.74
N LEU A 89 5.43 -8.51 11.72
CA LEU A 89 4.45 -9.23 10.92
C LEU A 89 3.01 -8.84 11.28
N MET A 90 2.68 -8.82 12.57
CA MET A 90 1.34 -8.46 13.02
C MET A 90 0.97 -7.01 12.68
N LYS A 91 1.92 -6.08 12.81
CA LYS A 91 1.72 -4.67 12.43
C LYS A 91 1.52 -4.50 10.93
N LEU A 92 2.34 -5.16 10.11
CA LEU A 92 2.20 -5.13 8.66
C LEU A 92 0.85 -5.68 8.21
N LEU A 93 0.46 -6.85 8.70
CA LEU A 93 -0.84 -7.45 8.38
C LEU A 93 -2.00 -6.54 8.81
N HIS A 94 -1.90 -5.90 9.98
CA HIS A 94 -2.92 -4.95 10.43
C HIS A 94 -3.09 -3.77 9.45
N VAL A 95 -2.01 -3.16 8.98
CA VAL A 95 -2.04 -2.07 7.99
C VAL A 95 -2.65 -2.57 6.68
N ILE A 96 -2.14 -3.68 6.14
CA ILE A 96 -2.63 -4.30 4.89
C ILE A 96 -4.15 -4.53 4.93
N HIS A 97 -4.66 -5.05 6.05
CA HIS A 97 -6.09 -5.30 6.21
C HIS A 97 -6.93 -4.03 6.35
N ASN A 98 -6.43 -3.02 7.07
CA ASN A 98 -7.12 -1.74 7.17
C ASN A 98 -7.22 -1.07 5.81
N ASP A 99 -6.15 -1.12 5.02
CA ASP A 99 -6.15 -0.57 3.67
C ASP A 99 -7.14 -1.34 2.78
N SER A 100 -7.11 -2.67 2.81
CA SER A 100 -8.09 -3.51 2.12
C SER A 100 -9.54 -3.16 2.48
N PHE A 101 -9.80 -2.86 3.75
CA PHE A 101 -11.11 -2.46 4.25
C PHE A 101 -11.50 -1.03 3.80
N GLU A 102 -10.61 -0.05 3.94
CA GLU A 102 -10.85 1.32 3.48
C GLU A 102 -11.02 1.36 1.96
N TYR A 103 -10.21 0.64 1.18
CA TYR A 103 -10.41 0.49 -0.26
C TYR A 103 -11.76 -0.16 -0.61
N GLN A 104 -12.26 -1.10 0.20
CA GLN A 104 -13.62 -1.64 0.05
C GLN A 104 -14.71 -0.59 0.28
N LYS A 105 -14.55 0.25 1.31
CA LYS A 105 -15.48 1.33 1.63
C LYS A 105 -15.47 2.43 0.56
N PHE A 106 -14.29 2.86 0.12
CA PHE A 106 -14.13 3.88 -0.92
C PHE A 106 -14.56 3.40 -2.32
N ARG A 107 -14.61 2.07 -2.59
CA ARG A 107 -15.24 1.55 -3.82
C ARG A 107 -16.69 1.99 -3.99
N LEU A 108 -17.38 2.37 -2.91
CA LEU A 108 -18.76 2.87 -2.94
C LEU A 108 -18.83 4.34 -3.41
N GLU A 109 -17.73 5.09 -3.35
CA GLU A 109 -17.61 6.46 -3.86
C GLU A 109 -17.24 6.43 -5.36
N LYS A 110 -18.21 6.74 -6.22
CA LYS A 110 -18.11 6.54 -7.68
C LYS A 110 -16.93 7.27 -8.34
N GLU A 111 -16.49 8.39 -7.79
CA GLU A 111 -15.52 9.29 -8.46
C GLU A 111 -14.07 8.81 -8.30
N ASN A 112 -13.75 8.10 -7.22
CA ASN A 112 -12.39 7.68 -6.87
C ASN A 112 -12.09 6.22 -7.13
N ARG A 113 -13.14 5.42 -7.38
CA ARG A 113 -13.07 3.96 -7.51
C ARG A 113 -11.93 3.48 -8.41
N THR A 114 -11.79 4.05 -9.60
CA THR A 114 -10.81 3.58 -10.60
C THR A 114 -9.36 3.86 -10.19
N LEU A 115 -9.10 4.98 -9.52
CA LEU A 115 -7.77 5.34 -9.02
C LEU A 115 -7.37 4.43 -7.86
N LEU A 116 -8.24 4.32 -6.86
CA LEU A 116 -8.00 3.51 -5.67
C LEU A 116 -7.90 2.02 -6.00
N GLU A 117 -8.66 1.52 -6.98
CA GLU A 117 -8.53 0.14 -7.46
C GLU A 117 -7.15 -0.13 -8.10
N GLN A 118 -6.58 0.83 -8.83
CA GLN A 118 -5.24 0.68 -9.42
C GLN A 118 -4.13 0.75 -8.38
N VAL A 119 -4.26 1.64 -7.39
CA VAL A 119 -3.35 1.71 -6.24
C VAL A 119 -3.38 0.39 -5.48
N SER A 120 -4.57 -0.09 -5.09
CA SER A 120 -4.74 -1.37 -4.38
C SER A 120 -4.12 -2.56 -5.14
N LYS A 121 -4.31 -2.66 -6.46
CA LYS A 121 -3.69 -3.72 -7.27
C LYS A 121 -2.16 -3.69 -7.25
N LYS A 122 -1.56 -2.50 -7.25
CA LYS A 122 -0.11 -2.35 -7.17
C LYS A 122 0.43 -2.62 -5.76
N LEU A 123 -0.30 -2.20 -4.73
CA LEU A 123 0.08 -2.44 -3.34
C LEU A 123 0.18 -3.93 -3.00
N ILE A 124 -0.78 -4.74 -3.46
CA ILE A 124 -0.77 -6.20 -3.24
C ILE A 124 0.58 -6.82 -3.67
N VAL A 125 1.09 -6.45 -4.84
CA VAL A 125 2.36 -6.99 -5.36
C VAL A 125 3.54 -6.51 -4.52
N ALA A 126 3.56 -5.24 -4.15
CA ALA A 126 4.67 -4.66 -3.39
C ALA A 126 4.69 -5.09 -1.91
N GLU A 127 3.54 -5.40 -1.31
CA GLU A 127 3.43 -5.96 0.05
C GLU A 127 3.98 -7.38 0.15
N GLU A 128 3.76 -8.20 -0.89
CA GLU A 128 4.29 -9.56 -0.95
C GLU A 128 5.81 -9.55 -0.80
N ASP A 129 6.51 -8.59 -1.42
CA ASP A 129 7.97 -8.48 -1.32
C ASP A 129 8.44 -8.21 0.11
N ILE A 130 7.81 -7.27 0.82
CA ILE A 130 8.17 -6.94 2.22
C ILE A 130 7.92 -8.15 3.12
N LEU A 131 6.76 -8.80 2.99
CA LEU A 131 6.44 -9.96 3.82
C LEU A 131 7.31 -11.17 3.48
N ASN A 132 7.68 -11.37 2.21
CA ASN A 132 8.63 -12.40 1.81
C ASN A 132 10.00 -12.17 2.44
N GLU A 133 10.48 -10.93 2.48
CA GLU A 133 11.73 -10.56 3.15
C GLU A 133 11.66 -10.87 4.65
N LEU A 134 10.61 -10.40 5.34
CA LEU A 134 10.39 -10.65 6.76
C LEU A 134 10.33 -12.14 7.11
N ILE A 135 9.53 -12.94 6.39
CA ILE A 135 9.41 -14.38 6.64
C ILE A 135 10.73 -15.11 6.33
N THR A 136 11.46 -14.65 5.31
CA THR A 136 12.79 -15.18 4.99
C THR A 136 13.79 -14.95 6.13
N ASP A 137 13.77 -13.75 6.72
CA ASP A 137 14.65 -13.43 7.84
C ASP A 137 14.27 -14.22 9.09
N MET A 138 12.98 -14.33 9.40
CA MET A 138 12.50 -15.18 10.51
C MET A 138 12.95 -16.65 10.36
N LEU A 139 13.00 -17.18 9.13
CA LEU A 139 13.52 -18.52 8.86
C LEU A 139 15.03 -18.62 9.06
N LYS A 140 15.80 -17.64 8.58
CA LYS A 140 17.27 -17.62 8.69
C LYS A 140 17.74 -17.45 10.12
N GLU A 141 16.99 -16.70 10.92
CA GLU A 141 17.25 -16.47 12.35
C GLU A 141 16.66 -17.57 13.24
N GLU A 142 16.11 -18.64 12.64
CA GLU A 142 15.53 -19.80 13.32
C GLU A 142 14.36 -19.46 14.28
N ILE A 143 13.76 -18.27 14.12
CA ILE A 143 12.59 -17.80 14.89
C ILE A 143 11.37 -18.67 14.59
N ILE A 144 11.23 -19.11 13.34
CA ILE A 144 10.16 -20.01 12.87
C ILE A 144 10.79 -21.30 12.37
N SER A 145 10.55 -22.44 13.04
CA SER A 145 11.29 -23.67 12.69
C SER A 145 10.71 -24.99 13.19
N SER A 146 9.46 -25.09 13.62
CA SER A 146 8.92 -26.38 14.09
C SER A 146 8.29 -27.26 12.99
N ASN A 147 8.07 -26.74 11.78
CA ASN A 147 7.28 -27.40 10.74
C ASN A 147 8.10 -27.70 9.46
N PRO A 148 8.23 -28.97 9.02
CA PRO A 148 8.92 -29.33 7.77
C PRO A 148 8.36 -28.66 6.50
N LEU A 149 7.09 -28.23 6.52
CA LEU A 149 6.44 -27.51 5.42
C LEU A 149 6.88 -26.05 5.32
N ILE A 150 7.53 -25.50 6.35
CA ILE A 150 7.99 -24.11 6.41
C ILE A 150 9.50 -24.08 6.18
N ASN A 151 9.88 -23.58 5.02
CA ASN A 151 11.26 -23.45 4.59
C ASN A 151 11.38 -22.36 3.51
N LEU A 152 12.61 -22.03 3.11
CA LEU A 152 12.87 -20.96 2.14
C LEU A 152 12.15 -21.15 0.79
N LYS A 153 11.81 -22.39 0.39
CA LYS A 153 11.08 -22.65 -0.86
C LYS A 153 9.57 -22.40 -0.70
N SER A 154 9.05 -22.43 0.52
CA SER A 154 7.64 -22.21 0.80
C SER A 154 7.25 -20.77 1.17
N VAL A 155 8.24 -19.87 1.37
CA VAL A 155 8.04 -18.45 1.77
C VAL A 155 6.90 -17.78 1.01
N LYS A 156 6.94 -17.76 -0.32
CA LYS A 156 5.90 -17.09 -1.12
C LYS A 156 4.48 -17.63 -0.89
N TYR A 157 4.36 -18.93 -0.60
CA TYR A 157 3.06 -19.55 -0.34
C TYR A 157 2.57 -19.23 1.07
N ILE A 158 3.50 -19.17 2.04
CA ILE A 158 3.21 -18.75 3.41
C ILE A 158 2.76 -17.29 3.41
N THR A 159 3.52 -16.39 2.79
CA THR A 159 3.18 -14.97 2.67
C THR A 159 1.80 -14.78 2.03
N ALA A 160 1.53 -15.42 0.89
CA ALA A 160 0.23 -15.34 0.25
C ALA A 160 -0.89 -15.88 1.15
N PHE A 161 -0.68 -17.03 1.82
CA PHE A 161 -1.66 -17.59 2.74
C PHE A 161 -1.94 -16.67 3.93
N LEU A 162 -0.90 -16.04 4.50
CA LEU A 162 -1.04 -15.06 5.57
C LEU A 162 -1.92 -13.90 5.10
N ILE A 163 -1.54 -13.19 4.02
CA ILE A 163 -2.29 -12.03 3.50
C ILE A 163 -3.75 -12.39 3.19
N TYR A 164 -3.97 -13.40 2.34
CA TYR A 164 -5.31 -13.71 1.86
C TYR A 164 -6.16 -14.44 2.90
N GLY A 165 -5.56 -15.28 3.74
CA GLY A 165 -6.24 -16.00 4.80
C GLY A 165 -6.79 -15.06 5.87
N SER A 166 -5.97 -14.14 6.38
CA SER A 166 -6.43 -13.17 7.38
C SER A 166 -7.38 -12.14 6.79
N ASN A 167 -7.14 -11.66 5.56
CA ASN A 167 -8.09 -10.78 4.89
C ASN A 167 -9.45 -11.47 4.65
N GLY A 168 -9.45 -12.76 4.30
CA GLY A 168 -10.67 -13.55 4.12
C GLY A 168 -11.51 -13.64 5.38
N ILE A 169 -10.88 -13.82 6.54
CA ILE A 169 -11.54 -13.80 7.86
C ILE A 169 -12.19 -12.42 8.09
N LEU A 170 -11.42 -11.33 7.91
CA LEU A 170 -11.90 -9.97 8.20
C LEU A 170 -13.02 -9.50 7.27
N VAL A 171 -12.96 -9.86 5.99
CA VAL A 171 -14.03 -9.54 5.02
C VAL A 171 -15.28 -10.38 5.24
N GLY A 172 -15.13 -11.57 5.84
CA GLY A 172 -16.24 -12.44 6.20
C GLY A 172 -17.05 -11.99 7.42
N LEU A 173 -16.58 -10.98 8.15
CA LEU A 173 -17.26 -10.47 9.35
C LEU A 173 -18.56 -9.73 8.99
N ASN A 174 -19.60 -9.98 9.77
CA ASN A 174 -20.82 -9.18 9.80
C ASN A 174 -20.58 -7.86 10.57
N PRO A 175 -21.43 -6.84 10.37
CA PRO A 175 -21.29 -5.56 11.07
C PRO A 175 -21.31 -5.64 12.60
N ASP A 176 -21.95 -6.66 13.17
CA ASP A 176 -22.07 -6.86 14.61
C ASP A 176 -20.97 -7.78 15.19
N ASP A 177 -20.11 -8.36 14.34
CA ASP A 177 -19.05 -9.26 14.78
C ASP A 177 -17.89 -8.48 15.43
N ASP A 178 -17.27 -9.06 16.47
CA ASP A 178 -16.14 -8.45 17.16
C ASP A 178 -14.85 -8.57 16.33
N ARG A 179 -14.45 -7.45 15.72
CA ARG A 179 -13.23 -7.38 14.92
C ARG A 179 -11.96 -7.62 15.74
N GLU A 180 -11.96 -7.29 17.03
CA GLU A 180 -10.80 -7.53 17.89
C GLU A 180 -10.65 -9.01 18.22
N GLU A 181 -11.77 -9.71 18.49
CA GLU A 181 -11.79 -11.16 18.62
C GLU A 181 -11.26 -11.85 17.34
N ALA A 182 -11.69 -11.39 16.17
CA ALA A 182 -11.20 -11.90 14.89
C ALA A 182 -9.67 -11.69 14.73
N ASN A 183 -9.16 -10.51 15.08
CA ASN A 183 -7.72 -10.22 15.07
C ASN A 183 -6.94 -11.13 16.03
N GLN A 184 -7.48 -11.43 17.20
CA GLN A 184 -6.88 -12.36 18.16
C GLN A 184 -6.79 -13.78 17.57
N HIS A 185 -7.86 -14.27 16.95
CA HIS A 185 -7.85 -15.57 16.28
C HIS A 185 -6.89 -15.63 15.11
N ILE A 186 -6.80 -14.57 14.30
CA ILE A 186 -5.79 -14.45 13.24
C ILE A 186 -4.39 -14.60 13.83
N ARG A 187 -4.07 -13.88 14.91
CA ARG A 187 -2.76 -13.97 15.58
C ARG A 187 -2.43 -15.41 16.00
N LEU A 188 -3.39 -16.09 16.64
CA LEU A 188 -3.20 -17.47 17.10
C LEU A 188 -2.97 -18.44 15.93
N LEU A 189 -3.72 -18.31 14.83
CA LEU A 189 -3.54 -19.12 13.63
C LEU A 189 -2.16 -18.90 12.98
N ILE A 190 -1.68 -17.65 12.96
CA ILE A 190 -0.36 -17.31 12.44
C ILE A 190 0.75 -17.92 13.31
N GLN A 191 0.63 -17.80 14.63
CA GLN A 191 1.60 -18.40 15.57
C GLN A 191 1.65 -19.92 15.42
N GLU A 192 0.49 -20.57 15.33
CA GLU A 192 0.40 -22.03 15.11
C GLU A 192 1.00 -22.43 13.77
N LEU A 193 0.63 -21.72 12.69
CA LEU A 193 1.18 -21.97 11.35
C LEU A 193 2.70 -21.88 11.38
N LEU A 194 3.24 -20.76 11.88
CA LEU A 194 4.67 -20.46 11.89
C LEU A 194 5.45 -21.23 12.95
N GLY A 195 4.77 -21.94 13.86
CA GLY A 195 5.43 -22.69 14.92
C GLY A 195 6.06 -21.83 16.01
N ILE A 196 5.55 -20.60 16.21
CA ILE A 196 6.04 -19.67 17.23
C ILE A 196 5.30 -19.95 18.53
N LYS A 197 6.02 -20.19 19.63
CA LYS A 197 5.40 -20.48 20.92
C LYS A 197 4.59 -19.29 21.43
N ILE A 198 3.48 -19.62 22.10
CA ILE A 198 2.64 -18.68 22.85
C ILE A 198 3.33 -18.45 24.19
N GLU A 199 3.76 -17.21 24.47
CA GLU A 199 4.01 -16.74 25.83
C GLU A 199 2.72 -16.18 26.44
#